data_AF-A0A242CDJ6-F1
#
_entry.id   AF-A0A242CDJ6-F1
#
_cell.length_a   1.000
_cell.length_b   1.000
_cell.length_c   1.000
_cell.angle_alpha   90.00
_cell.angle_beta   90.00
_cell.angle_gamma   90.00
#
_symmetry.space_group_name_H-M   'P 1'
#
loop_
_entity.id
_entity.type
_entity.pdbx_description
1 polymer ?
#
loop_
_entity_poly.entity_id
_entity_poly.type
_entity_poly.pdbx_seq_one_letter_code
_entity_poly.pdbx_strand_id
1 'polypeptide(L)'
;MNRIKRVALEKLTNELTEQTSPSEKLIFEWLGKQKDIALYQGILNPEKSLKKAHQYAYSQAVQYQVGGCAIIDHELVYLWIAHYFKKPVTVVTNDFAKEMVQKSKTKQEEPKKPQNINQVKSKKKATKETNSTKTKPKMMEGEQLSLLDML
;
A
#
# COMPACT_ATOMS: atom_id res chain seq x y z
N MET A 1 -35.88 4.46 1.53
CA MET A 1 -34.66 5.10 2.07
C MET A 1 -34.77 5.08 3.59
N ASN A 2 -33.82 4.46 4.31
CA ASN A 2 -33.88 4.35 5.78
C ASN A 2 -33.75 5.74 6.44
N ARG A 3 -34.53 6.01 7.51
CA ARG A 3 -34.48 7.30 8.24
C ARG A 3 -33.06 7.60 8.76
N ILE A 4 -32.41 6.58 9.33
CA ILE A 4 -31.03 6.67 9.84
C ILE A 4 -30.05 7.07 8.71
N LYS A 5 -30.20 6.47 7.53
CA LYS A 5 -29.38 6.81 6.37
C LYS A 5 -29.57 8.27 5.94
N ARG A 6 -30.80 8.78 5.93
CA ARG A 6 -31.06 10.19 5.56
C ARG A 6 -30.37 11.15 6.52
N VAL A 7 -30.56 10.97 7.83
CA VAL A 7 -29.97 11.85 8.85
C VAL A 7 -28.43 11.77 8.82
N ALA A 8 -27.87 10.58 8.61
CA ALA A 8 -26.42 10.40 8.50
C ALA A 8 -25.85 11.11 7.26
N LEU A 9 -26.54 11.04 6.11
CA LEU A 9 -26.13 11.75 4.90
C LEU A 9 -26.26 13.26 5.06
N GLU A 10 -27.33 13.75 5.69
CA GLU A 10 -27.52 15.16 5.98
C GLU A 10 -26.38 15.72 6.87
N LYS A 11 -26.00 14.97 7.92
CA LYS A 11 -24.84 15.30 8.73
C LYS A 11 -23.57 15.41 7.88
N LEU A 12 -23.30 14.42 7.02
CA LEU A 12 -22.11 14.43 6.17
C LEU A 12 -22.14 15.56 5.12
N THR A 13 -23.31 15.89 4.58
CA THR A 13 -23.47 17.04 3.67
C THR A 13 -23.15 18.35 4.37
N ASN A 14 -23.55 18.51 5.64
CA ASN A 14 -23.22 19.68 6.45
C ASN A 14 -21.71 19.77 6.74
N GLU A 15 -21.00 18.63 6.80
CA GLU A 15 -19.54 18.60 6.92
C GLU A 15 -18.83 18.91 5.60
N LEU A 16 -19.52 18.77 4.46
CA LEU A 16 -19.02 19.09 3.13
C LEU A 16 -19.07 20.61 2.90
N THR A 17 -17.96 21.29 3.18
CA THR A 17 -17.77 22.72 2.91
C THR A 17 -17.09 22.95 1.55
N GLU A 18 -16.97 24.20 1.11
CA GLU A 18 -16.27 24.55 -0.14
C GLU A 18 -14.81 24.07 -0.17
N GLN A 19 -14.17 23.99 1.00
CA GLN A 19 -12.77 23.56 1.16
C GLN A 19 -12.60 22.03 1.26
N THR A 20 -13.65 21.27 1.00
CA THR A 20 -13.60 19.80 1.07
C THR A 20 -12.70 19.24 -0.02
N SER A 21 -11.76 18.38 0.37
CA SER A 21 -10.83 17.74 -0.56
C SER A 21 -11.55 16.80 -1.52
N PRO A 22 -11.02 16.57 -2.74
CA PRO A 22 -11.56 15.58 -3.67
C PRO A 22 -11.71 14.18 -3.05
N SER A 23 -10.74 13.78 -2.19
CA SER A 23 -10.77 12.51 -1.47
C SER A 23 -11.96 12.40 -0.53
N GLU A 24 -12.27 13.44 0.23
CA GLU A 24 -13.44 13.48 1.12
C GLU A 24 -14.75 13.39 0.34
N LYS A 25 -14.84 14.05 -0.83
CA LYS A 25 -16.01 13.93 -1.73
C LYS A 25 -16.20 12.50 -2.23
N LEU A 26 -15.12 11.82 -2.62
CA LEU A 26 -15.16 10.41 -3.02
C LEU A 26 -15.60 9.49 -1.87
N ILE A 27 -15.14 9.76 -0.66
CA ILE A 27 -15.59 9.03 0.54
C ILE A 27 -17.09 9.27 0.76
N PHE A 28 -17.57 10.51 0.65
CA PHE A 28 -18.98 10.84 0.77
C PHE A 28 -19.85 10.11 -0.26
N GLU A 29 -19.45 10.12 -1.54
CA GLU A 29 -20.15 9.40 -2.60
C GLU A 29 -20.20 7.90 -2.34
N TRP A 30 -19.09 7.32 -1.87
CA TRP A 30 -19.02 5.90 -1.52
C TRP A 30 -19.94 5.57 -0.34
N LEU A 31 -19.97 6.40 0.71
CA LEU A 31 -20.87 6.27 1.86
C LEU A 31 -22.35 6.38 1.46
N GLY A 32 -22.66 7.21 0.46
CA GLY A 32 -23.99 7.35 -0.13
C GLY A 32 -24.50 6.06 -0.78
N LYS A 33 -23.60 5.26 -1.38
CA LYS A 33 -23.94 3.99 -2.05
C LYS A 33 -24.14 2.83 -1.08
N GLN A 34 -23.69 2.94 0.17
CA GLN A 34 -23.81 1.88 1.16
C GLN A 34 -25.27 1.62 1.61
N LYS A 35 -25.52 0.45 2.20
CA LYS A 35 -26.83 0.06 2.77
C LYS A 35 -26.74 -0.37 4.25
N ASP A 36 -25.54 -0.35 4.82
CA ASP A 36 -25.26 -0.83 6.17
C ASP A 36 -25.75 0.17 7.23
N ILE A 37 -26.71 -0.25 8.07
CA ILE A 37 -27.31 0.58 9.11
C ILE A 37 -26.31 0.87 10.24
N ALA A 38 -25.47 -0.10 10.61
CA ALA A 38 -24.49 0.09 11.68
C ALA A 38 -23.44 1.12 11.29
N LEU A 39 -23.07 1.16 10.00
CA LEU A 39 -22.20 2.20 9.46
C LEU A 39 -22.81 3.60 9.63
N TYR A 40 -24.09 3.77 9.28
CA TYR A 40 -24.78 5.06 9.43
C TYR A 40 -24.98 5.47 10.88
N GLN A 41 -25.22 4.53 11.80
CA GLN A 41 -25.22 4.81 13.23
C GLN A 41 -23.85 5.30 13.70
N GLY A 42 -22.77 4.69 13.20
CA GLY A 42 -21.39 5.13 13.42
C GLY A 42 -21.13 6.56 12.98
N ILE A 43 -21.66 6.94 11.81
CA ILE A 43 -21.56 8.30 11.26
C ILE A 43 -22.29 9.32 12.14
N LEU A 44 -23.42 8.96 12.76
CA LEU A 44 -24.19 9.86 13.60
C LEU A 44 -23.49 10.22 14.92
N ASN A 45 -22.41 9.54 15.29
CA ASN A 45 -21.63 9.91 16.46
C ASN A 45 -21.01 11.31 16.30
N PRO A 46 -21.10 12.20 17.30
CA PRO A 46 -20.55 13.56 17.22
C PRO A 46 -19.03 13.57 17.14
N GLU A 47 -18.36 12.58 17.75
CA GLU A 47 -16.90 12.46 17.74
C GLU A 47 -16.32 12.03 16.39
N LYS A 48 -17.15 11.49 15.50
CA LYS A 48 -16.76 10.99 14.17
C LYS A 48 -17.11 12.03 13.12
N SER A 49 -16.18 12.29 12.20
CA SER A 49 -16.40 13.19 11.06
C SER A 49 -15.68 12.69 9.82
N LEU A 50 -16.08 13.18 8.65
CA LEU A 50 -15.49 12.85 7.35
C LEU A 50 -14.00 13.20 7.32
N LYS A 51 -13.62 14.36 7.87
CA LYS A 51 -12.23 14.80 7.98
C LYS A 51 -11.40 13.86 8.85
N LYS A 52 -11.91 13.47 10.02
CA LYS A 52 -11.21 12.50 10.89
C LYS A 52 -11.13 11.11 10.24
N ALA A 53 -12.15 10.70 9.48
CA ALA A 53 -12.13 9.44 8.74
C ALA A 53 -11.06 9.45 7.63
N HIS A 54 -10.96 10.55 6.87
CA HIS A 54 -9.92 10.74 5.87
C HIS A 54 -8.51 10.72 6.50
N GLN A 55 -8.32 11.43 7.61
CA GLN A 55 -7.07 11.40 8.37
C GLN A 55 -6.74 10.00 8.89
N TYR A 56 -7.73 9.25 9.37
CA TYR A 56 -7.54 7.86 9.80
C TYR A 56 -7.05 6.98 8.65
N ALA A 57 -7.69 7.07 7.48
CA ALA A 57 -7.26 6.33 6.29
C ALA A 57 -5.82 6.70 5.87
N TYR A 58 -5.46 7.98 5.95
CA TYR A 58 -4.08 8.43 5.73
C TYR A 58 -3.11 7.80 6.73
N SER A 59 -3.44 7.80 8.03
CA SER A 59 -2.61 7.16 9.05
C SER A 59 -2.48 5.65 8.85
N GLN A 60 -3.50 4.97 8.32
CA GLN A 60 -3.39 3.57 7.94
C GLN A 60 -2.45 3.40 6.74
N ALA A 61 -2.57 4.25 5.72
CA ALA A 61 -1.72 4.20 4.52
C ALA A 61 -0.23 4.36 4.83
N VAL A 62 0.10 5.26 5.76
CA VAL A 62 1.48 5.49 6.23
C VAL A 62 2.13 4.21 6.78
N GLN A 63 1.36 3.26 7.33
CA GLN A 63 1.91 2.00 7.84
C GLN A 63 2.42 1.07 6.73
N TYR A 64 1.97 1.27 5.49
CA TYR A 64 2.36 0.46 4.33
C TYR A 64 3.39 1.16 3.43
N GLN A 65 3.86 2.35 3.83
CA GLN A 65 4.80 3.09 2.99
C GLN A 65 6.16 2.40 2.94
N VAL A 66 6.75 2.37 1.75
CA VAL A 66 8.14 1.96 1.52
C VAL A 66 8.83 3.11 0.80
N GLY A 67 9.88 3.67 1.41
CA GLY A 67 10.57 4.84 0.87
C GLY A 67 9.70 6.10 0.78
N GLY A 68 8.72 6.26 1.68
CA GLY A 68 7.83 7.43 1.71
C GLY A 68 6.64 7.39 0.74
N CYS A 69 6.44 6.28 0.04
CA CYS A 69 5.31 6.08 -0.87
C CYS A 69 4.56 4.78 -0.53
N ALA A 70 3.23 4.80 -0.65
CA ALA A 70 2.37 3.64 -0.50
C ALA A 70 1.42 3.55 -1.71
N ILE A 71 1.33 2.37 -2.34
CA ILE A 71 0.34 2.07 -3.37
C ILE A 71 -0.74 1.21 -2.72
N ILE A 72 -1.95 1.74 -2.65
CA ILE A 72 -3.06 1.12 -1.92
C ILE A 72 -4.28 1.07 -2.81
N ASP A 73 -4.97 -0.07 -2.78
CA ASP A 73 -6.24 -0.24 -3.47
C ASP A 73 -7.33 0.63 -2.83
N HIS A 74 -8.08 1.37 -3.66
CA HIS A 74 -9.20 2.18 -3.24
C HIS A 74 -10.24 1.39 -2.40
N GLU A 75 -10.45 0.11 -2.69
CA GLU A 75 -11.36 -0.75 -1.91
C GLU A 75 -10.87 -0.92 -0.45
N LEU A 76 -9.57 -1.07 -0.25
CA LEU A 76 -8.98 -1.20 1.08
C LEU A 76 -9.12 0.11 1.87
N VAL A 77 -8.96 1.26 1.20
CA VAL A 77 -9.21 2.59 1.80
C VAL A 77 -10.65 2.69 2.28
N TYR A 78 -11.62 2.29 1.46
CA TYR A 78 -13.03 2.30 1.86
C TYR A 78 -13.32 1.35 3.02
N LEU A 79 -12.64 0.21 3.09
CA LEU A 79 -12.76 -0.72 4.22
C LEU A 79 -12.27 -0.08 5.53
N TRP A 80 -11.17 0.68 5.50
CA TRP A 80 -10.70 1.44 6.66
C TRP A 80 -11.69 2.51 7.09
N ILE A 81 -12.32 3.21 6.14
CA ILE A 81 -13.36 4.19 6.45
C ILE A 81 -14.57 3.51 7.09
N ALA A 82 -15.03 2.38 6.54
CA ALA A 82 -16.14 1.62 7.10
C ALA A 82 -15.83 1.18 8.52
N HIS A 83 -14.61 0.70 8.75
CA HIS A 83 -14.13 0.28 10.05
C HIS A 83 -14.05 1.45 11.04
N TYR A 84 -13.55 2.61 10.62
CA TYR A 84 -13.46 3.81 11.45
C TYR A 84 -14.80 4.21 12.06
N PHE A 85 -15.87 4.19 11.25
CA PHE A 85 -17.22 4.55 11.71
C PHE A 85 -17.87 3.44 12.55
N LYS A 86 -17.60 2.16 12.24
CA LYS A 86 -18.12 1.02 13.01
C LYS A 86 -17.43 0.83 14.35
N LYS A 87 -16.17 1.26 14.49
CA LYS A 87 -15.45 1.16 15.75
C LYS A 87 -16.12 2.04 16.83
N PRO A 88 -16.45 1.46 18.01
CA PRO A 88 -16.87 2.27 19.14
C PRO A 88 -15.76 3.27 19.49
N VAL A 89 -16.14 4.41 20.06
CA VAL A 89 -15.19 5.40 20.58
C VAL A 89 -14.60 4.86 21.88
N THR A 90 -13.79 3.80 21.78
CA THR A 90 -12.98 3.31 22.89
C THR A 90 -11.60 3.93 22.76
N VAL A 91 -11.19 4.63 23.82
CA VAL A 91 -9.89 5.27 23.95
C VAL A 91 -8.78 4.20 23.76
N VAL A 92 -7.98 4.38 22.70
CA VAL A 92 -6.68 3.74 22.40
C VAL A 92 -6.68 2.21 22.13
N THR A 93 -6.27 1.83 20.92
CA THR A 93 -5.15 0.88 20.61
C THR A 93 -5.06 0.63 19.09
N ASN A 94 -3.84 0.75 18.55
CA ASN A 94 -3.52 0.80 17.12
C ASN A 94 -3.04 -0.58 16.60
N ASP A 95 -3.90 -1.62 16.58
CA ASP A 95 -3.41 -2.98 16.29
C ASP A 95 -4.13 -3.75 15.16
N PHE A 96 -4.65 -3.09 14.10
CA PHE A 96 -5.51 -3.82 13.13
C PHE A 96 -5.21 -3.68 11.63
N ALA A 97 -4.19 -2.93 11.22
CA ALA A 97 -3.82 -2.88 9.80
C ALA A 97 -3.32 -4.25 9.28
N LYS A 98 -2.75 -5.09 10.14
CA LYS A 98 -2.04 -6.31 9.71
C LYS A 98 -2.94 -7.50 9.33
N GLU A 99 -4.20 -7.54 9.78
CA GLU A 99 -5.03 -8.75 9.69
C GLU A 99 -5.84 -8.87 8.38
N MET A 100 -6.15 -7.77 7.69
CA MET A 100 -7.00 -7.81 6.48
C MET A 100 -6.23 -8.11 5.18
N VAL A 101 -4.92 -7.85 5.12
CA VAL A 101 -4.08 -8.19 3.94
C VAL A 101 -3.88 -9.71 3.80
N GLN A 102 -4.11 -10.47 4.86
CA GLN A 102 -3.90 -11.91 4.85
C GLN A 102 -5.09 -12.68 4.25
N LYS A 103 -6.28 -12.07 4.13
CA LYS A 103 -7.48 -12.74 3.60
C LYS A 103 -7.67 -12.62 2.08
N SER A 104 -6.89 -11.77 1.40
CA SER A 104 -6.87 -11.67 -0.06
C SER A 104 -5.79 -12.53 -0.73
N LYS A 105 -4.94 -13.23 0.04
CA LYS A 105 -3.98 -14.23 -0.45
C LYS A 105 -4.48 -15.65 -0.20
N THR A 106 -5.58 -16.06 -0.82
CA THR A 106 -5.90 -17.49 -0.94
C THR A 106 -6.53 -17.78 -2.29
N LYS A 107 -5.69 -17.71 -3.33
CA LYS A 107 -5.69 -18.60 -4.52
C LYS A 107 -4.56 -18.15 -5.46
N GLN A 108 -3.33 -18.50 -5.12
CA GLN A 108 -2.33 -18.78 -6.14
C GLN A 108 -1.78 -20.17 -5.83
N GLU A 109 -2.08 -21.04 -6.78
CA GLU A 109 -1.67 -22.43 -6.89
C GLU A 109 -0.13 -22.53 -6.85
N GLU A 110 0.36 -23.60 -6.23
CA GLU A 110 1.77 -23.87 -5.92
C GLU A 110 2.72 -23.73 -7.13
N PRO A 111 3.95 -23.20 -6.95
CA PRO A 111 5.00 -23.39 -7.92
C PRO A 111 5.51 -24.83 -7.85
N LYS A 112 5.19 -25.64 -8.86
CA LYS A 112 5.83 -26.95 -9.08
C LYS A 112 7.34 -26.76 -9.26
N LYS A 113 8.11 -27.16 -8.25
CA LYS A 113 9.55 -27.46 -8.33
C LYS A 113 9.80 -28.52 -9.41
N PRO A 114 10.73 -28.33 -10.37
CA PRO A 114 11.38 -29.46 -11.02
C PRO A 114 12.53 -29.94 -10.14
N GLN A 115 12.40 -31.14 -9.59
CA GLN A 115 13.48 -31.88 -8.97
C GLN A 115 14.51 -32.30 -10.04
N ASN A 116 15.78 -32.15 -9.69
CA ASN A 116 16.94 -32.64 -10.42
C ASN A 116 17.10 -34.15 -10.18
N ILE A 117 17.13 -34.98 -11.24
CA ILE A 117 17.69 -36.35 -11.21
C ILE A 117 18.43 -36.65 -12.53
N ASN A 118 19.75 -36.43 -12.51
CA ASN A 118 20.88 -37.28 -12.91
C ASN A 118 20.88 -38.23 -14.14
N GLN A 119 21.96 -38.05 -14.92
CA GLN A 119 22.84 -39.03 -15.63
C GLN A 119 22.39 -39.67 -16.95
N VAL A 120 23.17 -39.49 -18.04
CA VAL A 120 24.05 -40.53 -18.64
C VAL A 120 25.26 -39.91 -19.38
N LYS A 121 26.42 -40.51 -19.10
CA LYS A 121 27.78 -40.41 -19.68
C LYS A 121 27.89 -40.18 -21.20
N SER A 122 28.91 -39.40 -21.59
CA SER A 122 29.87 -39.78 -22.64
C SER A 122 31.28 -39.22 -22.36
N LYS A 123 32.23 -40.15 -22.18
CA LYS A 123 33.72 -40.05 -22.19
C LYS A 123 34.18 -39.45 -23.53
N LYS A 124 35.35 -38.85 -23.79
CA LYS A 124 36.75 -38.78 -23.26
C LYS A 124 37.41 -37.66 -24.11
N LYS A 125 38.38 -36.83 -23.69
CA LYS A 125 39.82 -37.15 -23.61
C LYS A 125 40.60 -35.90 -23.13
N ALA A 126 41.59 -36.11 -22.26
CA ALA A 126 42.55 -35.13 -21.74
C ALA A 126 43.48 -34.58 -22.84
N THR A 127 44.25 -33.48 -22.65
CA THR A 127 45.60 -33.48 -22.03
C THR A 127 46.09 -32.04 -21.78
N LYS A 128 47.00 -31.91 -20.81
CA LYS A 128 47.66 -30.73 -20.21
C LYS A 128 48.68 -29.98 -21.11
N GLU A 129 49.17 -28.89 -20.53
CA GLU A 129 50.50 -28.22 -20.70
C GLU A 129 50.55 -27.04 -21.69
N THR A 130 51.31 -25.95 -21.56
CA THR A 130 52.01 -25.16 -20.50
C THR A 130 52.48 -23.89 -21.25
N ASN A 131 52.65 -22.77 -20.55
CA ASN A 131 53.56 -21.64 -20.84
C ASN A 131 53.11 -20.43 -21.72
N SER A 132 52.96 -19.31 -21.00
CA SER A 132 53.76 -18.08 -21.14
C SER A 132 53.29 -17.02 -22.15
N THR A 133 52.92 -15.82 -21.68
CA THR A 133 53.82 -14.62 -21.57
C THR A 133 53.00 -13.31 -21.52
N LYS A 134 53.23 -12.50 -20.47
CA LYS A 134 53.22 -11.01 -20.31
C LYS A 134 52.32 -10.19 -21.26
N THR A 135 51.47 -9.27 -20.77
CA THR A 135 51.88 -7.93 -20.26
C THR A 135 50.73 -7.19 -19.53
N LYS A 136 51.05 -6.53 -18.39
CA LYS A 136 50.42 -5.28 -17.89
C LYS A 136 51.46 -4.16 -18.10
N PRO A 137 51.09 -2.89 -18.38
CA PRO A 137 50.77 -1.90 -17.32
C PRO A 137 49.67 -0.90 -17.82
N LYS A 138 49.22 0.20 -17.20
CA LYS A 138 49.52 1.00 -16.01
C LYS A 138 48.28 1.87 -15.72
N MET A 139 48.20 2.40 -14.50
CA MET A 139 47.21 3.34 -13.97
C MET A 139 47.29 4.71 -14.68
N MET A 140 46.16 5.42 -14.77
CA MET A 140 46.12 6.89 -14.92
C MET A 140 44.94 7.46 -14.11
N GLU A 141 45.31 8.33 -13.18
CA GLU A 141 44.45 9.30 -12.47
C GLU A 141 44.04 10.44 -13.40
N GLY A 142 42.94 11.12 -13.07
CA GLY A 142 42.45 12.37 -13.70
C GLY A 142 41.30 12.12 -14.67
N GLU A 143 40.17 12.81 -14.63
CA GLU A 143 39.91 14.17 -14.17
C GLU A 143 38.53 14.26 -13.50
N GLN A 144 38.46 14.91 -12.34
CA GLN A 144 37.19 15.36 -11.79
C GLN A 144 36.73 16.58 -12.60
N LEU A 145 35.52 16.53 -13.15
CA LEU A 145 34.92 17.65 -13.85
C LEU A 145 34.69 18.81 -12.85
N SER A 146 35.44 19.89 -13.04
CA SER A 146 35.21 21.18 -12.38
C SER A 146 33.87 21.77 -12.84
N LEU A 147 32.92 21.89 -11.91
CA LEU A 147 31.56 22.44 -12.12
C LEU A 147 31.49 23.98 -11.99
N LEU A 148 32.57 24.71 -12.28
CA LEU A 148 32.65 26.15 -11.95
C LEU A 148 33.19 27.09 -13.06
N ASP A 149 33.27 26.67 -14.33
CA ASP A 149 33.74 27.56 -15.42
C ASP A 149 32.65 27.91 -16.46
N MET A 150 31.38 27.89 -16.04
CA MET A 150 30.26 28.35 -16.87
C MET A 150 29.41 29.36 -16.10
N LEU A 151 30.06 30.41 -15.58
CA LEU A 151 29.40 31.65 -15.15
C LEU A 151 30.31 32.86 -15.30
#